data_AF-A0A5X6EVI9-F1
#
_entry.id   AF-A0A5X6EVI9-F1
#
_cell.length_a   1.000
_cell.length_b   1.000
_cell.length_c   1.000
_cell.angle_alpha   90.00
_cell.angle_beta   90.00
_cell.angle_gamma   90.00
#
_symmetry.space_group_name_H-M   'P 1'
#
loop_
_entity.id
_entity.type
_entity.pdbx_description
1 polymer ?
#
loop_
_entity_poly.entity_id
_entity_poly.type
_entity_poly.pdbx_seq_one_letter_code
_entity_poly.pdbx_strand_id
1 'polypeptide(L)'
;MLNNSRNSSFPVKNENKSNLLRYLPFTLSPLVLALFLSSNMAYGVECGLDTTTDVCSTKYGSEAKDTGVRSTAYGANANAWGNDTVAIGTNSSTGHDGVAIGSESNVYDLGVAIGSGAKAGSRLSIAIGKDAQIMPEAYGSIATGWGAKTIGSDSIATGANSLASGSNSVALGAKSQAKNANEVNIGIWSGDTQTDTRTLSGLSAGTKDDEAVNKKQLDTAIASISGGVSTEEAQNMADTAKADAISTAKEHTDTEINKVLKSGSSTAKDAFAIGRDATATEWLSTATGVAAHATGAGSTATGSNAVAAGMNSTATGIAANAEGNGSTATGAAANAKGDNSTATGARAYATGVDSTATGSLSIARGKNSVALGANAVAQNDNEVNIGIWDVTGTGGAANTQTGTRTLSGLSDGVNSDEAVNKGQLDTAKASAISEAKSYTDTAKTAAISEAKGYTDTEISNVLNSGSSTATDGFAIGKNAQATGNYSTAIGKNAQAAGDASTATGVNSVASGTSSTAIGNGARAAKDASVATGAGSRATGASSIATGWGSQAAGDYSIATGVRAKAEGKNSVALGANSQAKNANEVNIGIWSDDTQTDTRTLSGLKDGVNPDEAVNKGQLDTAKTDAITAAKT
;
A
#
# COMPACT_ATOMS: atom_id res chain seq x y z
N MET A 1 -89.54 47.06 4.02
CA MET A 1 -89.89 47.24 2.59
C MET A 1 -91.03 46.28 2.24
N LEU A 2 -92.23 46.86 2.09
CA LEU A 2 -93.34 46.50 1.19
C LEU A 2 -93.93 45.06 1.28
N ASN A 3 -95.01 44.76 2.02
CA ASN A 3 -96.42 45.22 1.94
C ASN A 3 -97.25 44.49 0.86
N ASN A 4 -98.15 43.55 1.23
CA ASN A 4 -99.59 43.73 1.02
C ASN A 4 -100.47 42.59 1.60
N SER A 5 -101.56 43.04 2.21
CA SER A 5 -102.69 42.31 2.80
C SER A 5 -103.69 41.75 1.78
N ARG A 6 -104.40 40.64 2.10
CA ARG A 6 -105.87 40.56 2.34
C ARG A 6 -106.45 39.12 2.28
N ASN A 7 -107.08 38.75 3.40
CA ASN A 7 -108.38 38.07 3.59
C ASN A 7 -108.90 36.92 2.68
N SER A 8 -109.31 35.86 3.41
CA SER A 8 -110.64 35.20 3.43
C SER A 8 -110.89 33.88 2.69
N SER A 9 -111.67 33.05 3.39
CA SER A 9 -112.48 31.88 2.99
C SER A 9 -111.85 30.48 2.92
N PHE A 10 -112.23 29.67 3.92
CA PHE A 10 -112.43 28.21 3.80
C PHE A 10 -113.34 27.86 2.61
N PRO A 11 -113.12 26.68 2.01
CA PRO A 11 -114.25 25.75 1.91
C PRO A 11 -113.85 24.30 2.25
N VAL A 12 -114.73 23.65 3.01
CA VAL A 12 -114.85 22.19 3.09
C VAL A 12 -115.64 21.73 1.86
N LYS A 13 -115.13 20.74 1.12
CA LYS A 13 -115.96 19.83 0.32
C LYS A 13 -115.50 18.39 0.51
N ASN A 14 -116.50 17.57 0.78
CA ASN A 14 -116.52 16.18 1.20
C ASN A 14 -117.21 15.41 0.06
N GLU A 15 -116.57 14.38 -0.53
CA GLU A 15 -117.26 13.31 -1.28
C GLU A 15 -116.49 11.97 -1.18
N ASN A 16 -116.72 11.26 -0.08
CA ASN A 16 -117.38 9.94 0.02
C ASN A 16 -117.21 8.82 -1.05
N LYS A 17 -117.17 7.58 -0.48
CA LYS A 17 -117.52 6.22 -1.01
C LYS A 17 -116.40 5.42 -1.69
N SER A 18 -116.20 4.12 -1.44
CA SER A 18 -116.91 3.12 -0.62
C SER A 18 -116.20 1.76 -0.75
N ASN A 19 -116.40 0.91 0.26
CA ASN A 19 -116.56 -0.55 0.21
C ASN A 19 -115.48 -1.49 0.77
N LEU A 20 -116.01 -2.36 1.65
CA LEU A 20 -115.68 -3.78 1.87
C LEU A 20 -114.75 -4.12 3.04
N LEU A 21 -115.31 -3.96 4.25
CA LEU A 21 -115.27 -5.02 5.26
C LEU A 21 -115.79 -6.33 4.67
N ARG A 22 -114.97 -7.39 4.65
CA ARG A 22 -115.42 -8.80 4.56
C ARG A 22 -114.25 -9.76 4.85
N TYR A 23 -114.51 -10.75 5.71
CA TYR A 23 -113.75 -11.98 5.97
C TYR A 23 -112.51 -11.92 6.90
N LEU A 24 -112.75 -12.06 8.22
CA LEU A 24 -112.01 -13.02 9.04
C LEU A 24 -112.96 -13.59 10.11
N PRO A 25 -113.04 -14.92 10.27
CA PRO A 25 -114.02 -15.56 11.14
C PRO A 25 -113.54 -15.44 12.58
N PHE A 26 -114.10 -14.49 13.34
CA PHE A 26 -114.20 -14.71 14.78
C PHE A 26 -115.25 -15.79 14.99
N THR A 27 -114.80 -17.04 15.08
CA THR A 27 -115.52 -18.05 15.81
C THR A 27 -115.88 -17.43 17.15
N LEU A 28 -117.18 -17.25 17.41
CA LEU A 28 -117.64 -16.94 18.75
C LEU A 28 -117.06 -18.02 19.66
N SER A 29 -116.12 -17.63 20.51
CA SER A 29 -115.55 -18.48 21.53
C SER A 29 -116.70 -19.04 22.37
N PRO A 30 -116.68 -20.33 22.78
CA PRO A 30 -117.67 -20.93 23.66
C PRO A 30 -117.91 -20.12 24.95
N LEU A 31 -117.04 -19.15 25.27
CA LEU A 31 -117.20 -18.14 26.32
C LEU A 31 -118.48 -17.29 26.19
N VAL A 32 -118.80 -16.75 25.00
CA VAL A 32 -119.98 -15.87 24.83
C VAL A 32 -121.27 -16.70 24.75
N LEU A 33 -121.17 -17.95 24.28
CA LEU A 33 -122.30 -18.87 24.27
C LEU A 33 -122.57 -19.48 25.66
N ALA A 34 -121.55 -19.67 26.51
CA ALA A 34 -121.71 -20.09 27.91
C ALA A 34 -122.31 -18.99 28.80
N LEU A 35 -122.03 -17.71 28.52
CA LEU A 35 -122.61 -16.56 29.25
C LEU A 35 -124.07 -16.27 28.89
N PHE A 36 -124.57 -16.74 27.74
CA PHE A 36 -125.98 -16.54 27.31
C PHE A 36 -126.87 -17.80 27.39
N LEU A 37 -126.32 -18.97 27.73
CA LEU A 37 -127.09 -20.21 27.96
C LEU A 37 -127.43 -20.47 29.44
N SER A 38 -127.11 -19.55 30.36
CA SER A 38 -127.41 -19.68 31.80
C SER A 38 -128.87 -19.40 32.19
N SER A 39 -129.78 -19.21 31.23
CA SER A 39 -131.23 -19.05 31.51
C SER A 39 -131.95 -20.35 31.88
N ASN A 40 -131.23 -21.47 32.05
CA ASN A 40 -131.82 -22.76 32.42
C ASN A 40 -130.89 -23.60 33.33
N MET A 41 -130.19 -22.95 34.27
CA MET A 41 -129.32 -23.65 35.24
C MET A 41 -129.49 -23.08 36.65
N ALA A 42 -130.69 -23.25 37.20
CA ALA A 42 -130.99 -23.09 38.62
C ALA A 42 -131.15 -24.49 39.24
N TYR A 43 -130.04 -25.12 39.62
CA TYR A 43 -129.99 -26.24 40.56
C TYR A 43 -128.52 -26.38 41.01
N GLY A 44 -128.17 -25.71 42.11
CA GLY A 44 -126.79 -25.67 42.63
C GLY A 44 -126.37 -24.33 43.26
N VAL A 45 -127.30 -23.65 43.95
CA VAL A 45 -126.94 -22.56 44.87
C VAL A 45 -127.02 -23.17 46.27
N GLU A 46 -125.89 -23.50 46.88
CA GLU A 46 -125.81 -23.94 48.27
C GLU A 46 -125.47 -22.73 49.15
N CYS A 47 -126.49 -22.05 49.67
CA CYS A 47 -126.32 -21.01 50.67
C CYS A 47 -126.13 -21.67 52.05
N GLY A 48 -124.89 -21.72 52.54
CA GLY A 48 -124.58 -22.13 53.92
C GLY A 48 -124.98 -21.04 54.93
N LEU A 49 -125.79 -21.42 55.92
CA LEU A 49 -126.44 -20.56 56.91
C LEU A 49 -125.43 -19.84 57.83
N ASP A 50 -125.07 -18.60 57.51
CA ASP A 50 -124.65 -17.61 58.51
C ASP A 50 -125.31 -16.25 58.24
N THR A 51 -126.03 -15.75 59.23
CA THR A 51 -127.09 -14.73 59.11
C THR A 51 -126.60 -13.28 59.21
N THR A 52 -125.35 -13.03 58.81
CA THR A 52 -124.79 -11.66 58.85
C THR A 52 -124.12 -11.19 57.55
N THR A 53 -124.06 -12.03 56.51
CA THR A 53 -123.72 -11.62 55.14
C THR A 53 -124.53 -12.44 54.14
N ASP A 54 -125.42 -11.78 53.39
CA ASP A 54 -126.27 -12.37 52.34
C ASP A 54 -125.42 -12.58 51.08
N VAL A 55 -124.68 -13.68 51.02
CA VAL A 55 -123.69 -13.94 49.96
C VAL A 55 -123.75 -15.37 49.48
N CYS A 56 -124.35 -15.54 48.30
CA CYS A 56 -124.52 -16.81 47.62
C CYS A 56 -123.20 -17.27 46.97
N SER A 57 -122.91 -18.56 47.08
CA SER A 57 -121.94 -19.25 46.23
C SER A 57 -122.68 -20.20 45.27
N THR A 58 -122.14 -20.44 44.08
CA THR A 58 -122.85 -21.17 43.01
C THR A 58 -121.99 -22.30 42.46
N LYS A 59 -122.44 -23.54 42.61
CA LYS A 59 -121.70 -24.75 42.25
C LYS A 59 -122.47 -25.59 41.22
N TYR A 60 -121.84 -25.87 40.08
CA TYR A 60 -122.47 -26.67 39.02
C TYR A 60 -121.44 -27.52 38.26
N GLY A 61 -121.64 -28.84 38.19
CA GLY A 61 -120.73 -29.79 37.53
C GLY A 61 -120.30 -30.94 38.44
N SER A 62 -119.95 -32.10 37.85
CA SER A 62 -119.53 -33.28 38.61
C SER A 62 -118.25 -32.98 39.41
N GLU A 63 -118.25 -33.21 40.72
CA GLU A 63 -117.12 -32.96 41.63
C GLU A 63 -116.64 -31.50 41.76
N ALA A 64 -117.45 -30.52 41.31
CA ALA A 64 -117.14 -29.12 41.58
C ALA A 64 -117.04 -28.84 43.09
N LYS A 65 -116.19 -27.92 43.50
CA LYS A 65 -115.94 -27.50 44.88
C LYS A 65 -116.03 -25.99 44.94
N ASP A 66 -116.87 -25.50 45.83
CA ASP A 66 -117.02 -24.08 46.08
C ASP A 66 -116.96 -23.90 47.59
N THR A 67 -115.82 -23.45 48.10
CA THR A 67 -115.58 -23.27 49.54
C THR A 67 -115.38 -21.81 49.92
N GLY A 68 -115.40 -20.91 48.94
CA GLY A 68 -115.31 -19.47 49.14
C GLY A 68 -116.64 -18.82 49.51
N VAL A 69 -116.56 -17.55 49.92
CA VAL A 69 -117.69 -16.64 50.10
C VAL A 69 -117.80 -15.73 48.88
N ARG A 70 -119.00 -15.54 48.30
CA ARG A 70 -119.21 -14.82 47.02
C ARG A 70 -118.43 -15.43 45.86
N SER A 71 -118.57 -16.73 45.68
CA SER A 71 -117.80 -17.49 44.68
C SER A 71 -118.68 -18.27 43.71
N THR A 72 -118.14 -18.58 42.54
CA THR A 72 -118.82 -19.35 41.51
C THR A 72 -117.91 -20.45 41.01
N ALA A 73 -118.29 -21.73 41.16
CA ALA A 73 -117.64 -22.89 40.57
C ALA A 73 -118.55 -23.57 39.53
N TYR A 74 -118.20 -23.51 38.25
CA TYR A 74 -119.01 -24.04 37.15
C TYR A 74 -118.16 -24.91 36.21
N GLY A 75 -118.36 -26.22 36.19
CA GLY A 75 -117.61 -27.20 35.39
C GLY A 75 -117.25 -28.45 36.19
N ALA A 76 -116.94 -29.55 35.52
CA ALA A 76 -116.54 -30.78 36.21
C ALA A 76 -115.23 -30.56 36.98
N ASN A 77 -115.19 -30.81 38.29
CA ASN A 77 -114.04 -30.59 39.19
C ASN A 77 -113.54 -29.13 39.19
N ALA A 78 -114.41 -28.15 38.90
CA ALA A 78 -114.13 -26.74 39.10
C ALA A 78 -114.00 -26.44 40.61
N ASN A 79 -112.97 -25.71 41.04
CA ASN A 79 -112.64 -25.47 42.45
C ASN A 79 -112.48 -23.98 42.76
N ALA A 80 -113.55 -23.34 43.23
CA ALA A 80 -113.52 -21.97 43.74
C ALA A 80 -113.30 -22.00 45.26
N TRP A 81 -112.04 -21.94 45.69
CA TRP A 81 -111.71 -22.13 47.10
C TRP A 81 -111.46 -20.84 47.87
N GLY A 82 -111.26 -19.71 47.18
CA GLY A 82 -111.17 -18.38 47.79
C GLY A 82 -112.47 -17.58 47.71
N ASN A 83 -112.55 -16.50 48.49
CA ASN A 83 -113.67 -15.56 48.51
C ASN A 83 -113.63 -14.61 47.30
N ASP A 84 -114.79 -14.17 46.81
CA ASP A 84 -114.93 -13.23 45.68
C ASP A 84 -114.40 -13.78 44.35
N THR A 85 -114.76 -15.03 44.01
CA THR A 85 -114.09 -15.77 42.93
C THR A 85 -115.00 -16.33 41.86
N VAL A 86 -114.44 -16.56 40.67
CA VAL A 86 -115.15 -17.16 39.54
C VAL A 86 -114.27 -18.23 38.90
N ALA A 87 -114.57 -19.51 39.12
CA ALA A 87 -114.00 -20.66 38.43
C ALA A 87 -115.04 -21.27 37.46
N ILE A 88 -114.83 -21.13 36.16
CA ILE A 88 -115.73 -21.61 35.11
C ILE A 88 -114.93 -22.47 34.10
N GLY A 89 -115.08 -23.79 34.15
CA GLY A 89 -114.48 -24.76 33.24
C GLY A 89 -114.19 -26.11 33.92
N THR A 90 -114.03 -27.17 33.14
CA THR A 90 -113.60 -28.47 33.71
C THR A 90 -112.22 -28.31 34.34
N ASN A 91 -112.00 -28.75 35.59
CA ASN A 91 -110.77 -28.60 36.36
C ASN A 91 -110.29 -27.14 36.56
N SER A 92 -111.15 -26.14 36.39
CA SER A 92 -110.77 -24.75 36.68
C SER A 92 -110.60 -24.55 38.18
N SER A 93 -109.63 -23.78 38.67
CA SER A 93 -109.41 -23.56 40.10
C SER A 93 -108.98 -22.13 40.40
N THR A 94 -109.49 -21.54 41.47
CA THR A 94 -109.19 -20.14 41.83
C THR A 94 -109.18 -19.94 43.34
N GLY A 95 -108.16 -19.23 43.85
CA GLY A 95 -108.17 -18.64 45.19
C GLY A 95 -108.75 -17.22 45.18
N HIS A 96 -108.56 -16.48 46.27
CA HIS A 96 -109.30 -15.27 46.64
C HIS A 96 -109.24 -14.18 45.57
N ASP A 97 -110.35 -13.47 45.33
CA ASP A 97 -110.48 -12.37 44.36
C ASP A 97 -110.05 -12.75 42.92
N GLY A 98 -110.12 -14.04 42.58
CA GLY A 98 -109.61 -14.59 41.33
C GLY A 98 -110.70 -14.97 40.31
N VAL A 99 -110.36 -14.84 39.02
CA VAL A 99 -111.24 -15.19 37.89
C VAL A 99 -110.55 -16.21 36.98
N ALA A 100 -110.89 -17.48 37.12
CA ALA A 100 -110.46 -18.60 36.28
C ALA A 100 -111.58 -19.02 35.31
N ILE A 101 -111.45 -18.77 34.02
CA ILE A 101 -112.45 -19.12 33.00
C ILE A 101 -111.80 -19.90 31.86
N GLY A 102 -112.11 -21.19 31.75
CA GLY A 102 -111.60 -22.14 30.77
C GLY A 102 -111.29 -23.49 31.40
N SER A 103 -111.32 -24.58 30.62
CA SER A 103 -110.91 -25.90 31.11
C SER A 103 -109.46 -25.87 31.60
N GLU A 104 -109.19 -26.37 32.80
CA GLU A 104 -107.88 -26.37 33.48
C GLU A 104 -107.31 -24.97 33.77
N SER A 105 -108.15 -23.94 33.74
CA SER A 105 -107.71 -22.60 34.13
C SER A 105 -107.40 -22.54 35.63
N ASN A 106 -106.31 -21.89 36.02
CA ASN A 106 -105.87 -21.86 37.41
C ASN A 106 -105.44 -20.46 37.82
N VAL A 107 -106.01 -19.95 38.91
CA VAL A 107 -105.63 -18.68 39.52
C VAL A 107 -105.17 -18.96 40.95
N TYR A 108 -104.07 -18.32 41.36
CA TYR A 108 -103.64 -18.30 42.75
C TYR A 108 -104.57 -17.38 43.58
N ASP A 109 -104.22 -16.11 43.78
CA ASP A 109 -105.09 -15.10 44.42
C ASP A 109 -105.00 -13.79 43.60
N LEU A 110 -106.06 -12.98 43.59
CA LEU A 110 -106.13 -11.66 42.95
C LEU A 110 -105.72 -11.66 41.47
N GLY A 111 -105.93 -12.79 40.77
CA GLY A 111 -105.48 -12.99 39.40
C GLY A 111 -106.62 -13.29 38.43
N VAL A 112 -106.32 -13.23 37.13
CA VAL A 112 -107.27 -13.50 36.06
C VAL A 112 -106.65 -14.51 35.10
N ALA A 113 -107.25 -15.69 34.97
CA ALA A 113 -106.85 -16.71 34.02
C ALA A 113 -108.02 -17.00 33.06
N ILE A 114 -107.95 -16.55 31.81
CA ILE A 114 -109.01 -16.74 30.81
C ILE A 114 -108.46 -17.48 29.60
N GLY A 115 -108.94 -18.70 29.38
CA GLY A 115 -108.50 -19.62 28.33
C GLY A 115 -108.33 -21.04 28.86
N SER A 116 -108.46 -22.04 27.99
CA SER A 116 -108.18 -23.43 28.37
C SER A 116 -106.69 -23.58 28.71
N GLY A 117 -106.37 -24.12 29.88
CA GLY A 117 -105.00 -24.27 30.40
C GLY A 117 -104.34 -22.96 30.84
N ALA A 118 -105.08 -21.84 30.88
CA ALA A 118 -104.54 -20.55 31.31
C ALA A 118 -104.23 -20.58 32.82
N LYS A 119 -103.04 -20.13 33.22
CA LYS A 119 -102.59 -20.18 34.61
C LYS A 119 -102.05 -18.82 35.07
N ALA A 120 -102.77 -18.15 35.96
CA ALA A 120 -102.33 -16.99 36.70
C ALA A 120 -101.74 -17.46 38.05
N GLY A 121 -100.51 -17.98 38.02
CA GLY A 121 -99.91 -18.69 39.15
C GLY A 121 -99.42 -17.82 40.31
N SER A 122 -99.45 -16.50 40.19
CA SER A 122 -98.99 -15.55 41.22
C SER A 122 -100.04 -14.50 41.55
N ARG A 123 -99.82 -13.72 42.61
CA ARG A 123 -100.74 -12.63 43.00
C ARG A 123 -100.71 -11.49 41.98
N LEU A 124 -101.87 -10.85 41.76
CA LEU A 124 -102.05 -9.73 40.81
C LEU A 124 -101.72 -10.07 39.36
N SER A 125 -101.80 -11.35 38.97
CA SER A 125 -101.34 -11.79 37.65
C SER A 125 -102.48 -12.04 36.65
N ILE A 126 -102.23 -11.75 35.36
CA ILE A 126 -103.26 -11.83 34.30
C ILE A 126 -102.78 -12.74 33.17
N ALA A 127 -103.33 -13.95 33.08
CA ALA A 127 -103.10 -14.92 32.01
C ALA A 127 -104.32 -14.99 31.07
N ILE A 128 -104.21 -14.51 29.83
CA ILE A 128 -105.30 -14.54 28.85
C ILE A 128 -104.84 -15.20 27.55
N GLY A 129 -105.42 -16.35 27.23
CA GLY A 129 -105.08 -17.16 26.07
C GLY A 129 -105.00 -18.64 26.42
N LYS A 130 -105.23 -19.52 25.43
CA LYS A 130 -105.05 -20.95 25.63
C LYS A 130 -103.60 -21.24 26.04
N ASP A 131 -103.42 -22.01 27.11
CA ASP A 131 -102.13 -22.40 27.69
C ASP A 131 -101.22 -21.20 28.05
N ALA A 132 -101.77 -20.01 28.29
CA ALA A 132 -101.01 -18.87 28.79
C ALA A 132 -100.59 -19.12 30.25
N GLN A 133 -99.32 -18.93 30.60
CA GLN A 133 -98.79 -19.38 31.89
C GLN A 133 -97.98 -18.29 32.60
N ILE A 134 -98.36 -18.02 33.84
CA ILE A 134 -97.63 -17.17 34.77
C ILE A 134 -97.09 -18.06 35.88
N MET A 135 -95.77 -18.07 36.05
CA MET A 135 -95.12 -18.87 37.09
C MET A 135 -95.39 -18.29 38.49
N PRO A 136 -95.32 -19.10 39.57
CA PRO A 136 -95.67 -18.64 40.92
C PRO A 136 -94.89 -17.43 41.44
N GLU A 137 -93.65 -17.25 41.02
CA GLU A 137 -92.78 -16.14 41.45
C GLU A 137 -92.96 -14.86 40.59
N ALA A 138 -93.77 -14.92 39.54
CA ALA A 138 -94.02 -13.81 38.60
C ALA A 138 -95.15 -12.89 39.09
N TYR A 139 -94.94 -12.25 40.25
CA TYR A 139 -95.89 -11.29 40.85
C TYR A 139 -96.22 -10.15 39.90
N GLY A 140 -97.48 -9.74 39.80
CA GLY A 140 -97.91 -8.57 38.99
C GLY A 140 -97.79 -8.73 37.47
N SER A 141 -97.46 -9.93 36.99
CA SER A 141 -97.14 -10.16 35.58
C SER A 141 -98.37 -10.38 34.69
N ILE A 142 -98.20 -10.13 33.40
CA ILE A 142 -99.27 -10.24 32.38
C ILE A 142 -98.79 -11.17 31.26
N ALA A 143 -99.53 -12.25 31.00
CA ALA A 143 -99.29 -13.17 29.89
C ALA A 143 -100.53 -13.22 28.98
N THR A 144 -100.44 -12.64 27.78
CA THR A 144 -101.56 -12.55 26.85
C THR A 144 -101.19 -13.14 25.48
N GLY A 145 -101.88 -14.19 25.05
CA GLY A 145 -101.63 -14.91 23.80
C GLY A 145 -101.56 -16.43 24.01
N TRP A 146 -101.78 -17.20 22.95
CA TRP A 146 -101.66 -18.67 23.02
C TRP A 146 -100.23 -19.07 23.42
N GLY A 147 -100.06 -19.81 24.52
CA GLY A 147 -98.76 -20.23 25.03
C GLY A 147 -97.85 -19.09 25.54
N ALA A 148 -98.38 -17.88 25.74
CA ALA A 148 -97.61 -16.77 26.32
C ALA A 148 -97.20 -17.11 27.75
N LYS A 149 -95.95 -16.84 28.12
CA LYS A 149 -95.39 -17.26 29.41
C LYS A 149 -94.62 -16.14 30.10
N THR A 150 -94.87 -15.95 31.38
CA THR A 150 -94.08 -15.05 32.24
C THR A 150 -93.44 -15.83 33.39
N ILE A 151 -92.17 -15.54 33.65
CA ILE A 151 -91.38 -16.13 34.75
C ILE A 151 -90.88 -15.03 35.69
N GLY A 152 -90.47 -13.88 35.17
CA GLY A 152 -90.03 -12.74 35.99
C GLY A 152 -91.22 -12.00 36.63
N SER A 153 -91.00 -11.36 37.78
CA SER A 153 -91.97 -10.46 38.41
C SER A 153 -92.12 -9.16 37.61
N ASP A 154 -93.29 -8.53 37.66
CA ASP A 154 -93.65 -7.30 36.92
C ASP A 154 -93.39 -7.38 35.41
N SER A 155 -93.49 -8.59 34.84
CA SER A 155 -93.17 -8.84 33.43
C SER A 155 -94.41 -8.97 32.56
N ILE A 156 -94.28 -8.61 31.28
CA ILE A 156 -95.37 -8.62 30.31
C ILE A 156 -94.95 -9.49 29.11
N ALA A 157 -95.66 -10.58 28.87
CA ALA A 157 -95.52 -11.41 27.67
C ALA A 157 -96.78 -11.30 26.82
N THR A 158 -96.71 -10.54 25.73
CA THR A 158 -97.85 -10.28 24.85
C THR A 158 -97.57 -10.79 23.44
N GLY A 159 -98.23 -11.89 23.05
CA GLY A 159 -98.11 -12.55 21.76
C GLY A 159 -98.14 -14.06 21.87
N ALA A 160 -98.47 -14.77 20.79
CA ALA A 160 -98.45 -16.23 20.81
C ALA A 160 -97.02 -16.75 21.06
N ASN A 161 -96.83 -17.60 22.08
CA ASN A 161 -95.54 -18.13 22.54
C ASN A 161 -94.51 -17.05 22.92
N SER A 162 -94.92 -15.85 23.34
CA SER A 162 -94.00 -14.89 23.92
C SER A 162 -93.53 -15.35 25.31
N LEU A 163 -92.27 -15.12 25.66
CA LEU A 163 -91.69 -15.46 26.97
C LEU A 163 -91.06 -14.22 27.61
N ALA A 164 -91.55 -13.79 28.76
CA ALA A 164 -90.88 -12.77 29.57
C ALA A 164 -90.32 -13.42 30.84
N SER A 165 -89.01 -13.68 30.87
CA SER A 165 -88.35 -14.35 31.99
C SER A 165 -87.48 -13.43 32.84
N GLY A 166 -87.09 -12.25 32.34
CA GLY A 166 -86.46 -11.22 33.17
C GLY A 166 -87.48 -10.47 34.03
N SER A 167 -87.08 -10.02 35.23
CA SER A 167 -87.93 -9.15 36.06
C SER A 167 -88.10 -7.78 35.40
N ASN A 168 -89.29 -7.17 35.51
CA ASN A 168 -89.64 -5.90 34.86
C ASN A 168 -89.34 -5.89 33.35
N SER A 169 -89.61 -7.00 32.66
CA SER A 169 -89.31 -7.16 31.23
C SER A 169 -90.59 -7.28 30.39
N VAL A 170 -90.52 -6.88 29.13
CA VAL A 170 -91.65 -6.89 28.18
C VAL A 170 -91.26 -7.67 26.93
N ALA A 171 -91.84 -8.86 26.74
CA ALA A 171 -91.77 -9.60 25.48
C ALA A 171 -92.98 -9.22 24.62
N LEU A 172 -92.78 -8.43 23.57
CA LEU A 172 -93.84 -7.85 22.76
C LEU A 172 -93.84 -8.43 21.35
N GLY A 173 -94.89 -9.17 21.00
CA GLY A 173 -95.07 -9.89 19.74
C GLY A 173 -94.98 -11.42 19.88
N ALA A 174 -95.50 -12.14 18.87
CA ALA A 174 -95.47 -13.61 18.87
C ALA A 174 -94.03 -14.15 18.89
N LYS A 175 -93.73 -15.12 19.75
CA LYS A 175 -92.37 -15.68 19.93
C LYS A 175 -91.30 -14.67 20.40
N SER A 176 -91.68 -13.51 20.90
CA SER A 176 -90.72 -12.58 21.52
C SER A 176 -90.21 -13.16 22.85
N GLN A 177 -88.92 -12.98 23.14
CA GLN A 177 -88.32 -13.47 24.39
C GLN A 177 -87.55 -12.36 25.08
N ALA A 178 -88.08 -11.85 26.20
CA ALA A 178 -87.40 -10.87 27.04
C ALA A 178 -86.78 -11.62 28.22
N LYS A 179 -85.48 -11.92 28.11
CA LYS A 179 -84.77 -12.76 29.10
C LYS A 179 -84.06 -11.96 30.17
N ASN A 180 -83.68 -10.72 29.87
CA ASN A 180 -82.95 -9.87 30.79
C ASN A 180 -83.91 -8.99 31.60
N ALA A 181 -83.50 -8.60 32.80
CA ALA A 181 -84.26 -7.65 33.60
C ALA A 181 -84.26 -6.26 32.93
N ASN A 182 -85.37 -5.53 33.02
CA ASN A 182 -85.54 -4.19 32.42
C ASN A 182 -85.40 -4.14 30.88
N GLU A 183 -85.76 -5.23 30.19
CA GLU A 183 -85.67 -5.33 28.72
C GLU A 183 -87.07 -5.25 28.07
N VAL A 184 -87.18 -4.52 26.95
CA VAL A 184 -88.30 -4.67 26.00
C VAL A 184 -87.80 -5.40 24.76
N ASN A 185 -88.21 -6.66 24.56
CA ASN A 185 -87.79 -7.48 23.43
C ASN A 185 -88.91 -7.63 22.39
N ILE A 186 -88.61 -7.28 21.13
CA ILE A 186 -89.52 -7.44 19.99
C ILE A 186 -89.04 -8.48 18.96
N GLY A 187 -87.99 -9.24 19.27
CA GLY A 187 -87.41 -10.25 18.38
C GLY A 187 -88.31 -11.46 18.15
N ILE A 188 -88.02 -12.28 17.15
CA ILE A 188 -88.69 -13.56 16.92
C ILE A 188 -87.69 -14.66 17.27
N TRP A 189 -88.00 -15.48 18.27
CA TRP A 189 -87.08 -16.48 18.80
C TRP A 189 -87.59 -17.91 18.60
N SER A 190 -86.65 -18.85 18.50
CA SER A 190 -86.89 -20.28 18.56
C SER A 190 -85.87 -20.91 19.52
N GLY A 191 -86.33 -21.36 20.69
CA GLY A 191 -85.43 -21.77 21.77
C GLY A 191 -84.61 -20.58 22.27
N ASP A 192 -83.29 -20.75 22.36
CA ASP A 192 -82.36 -19.70 22.78
C ASP A 192 -81.78 -18.87 21.62
N THR A 193 -82.24 -19.09 20.39
CA THR A 193 -81.75 -18.39 19.20
C THR A 193 -82.79 -17.42 18.68
N GLN A 194 -82.39 -16.16 18.46
CA GLN A 194 -83.20 -15.20 17.71
C GLN A 194 -83.15 -15.57 16.22
N THR A 195 -84.29 -16.00 15.67
CA THR A 195 -84.39 -16.46 14.28
C THR A 195 -84.77 -15.34 13.31
N ASP A 196 -85.43 -14.30 13.80
CA ASP A 196 -85.84 -13.15 12.99
C ASP A 196 -86.02 -11.90 13.88
N THR A 197 -86.15 -10.74 13.25
CA THR A 197 -86.31 -9.43 13.91
C THR A 197 -87.65 -8.80 13.53
N ARG A 198 -88.08 -7.81 14.32
CA ARG A 198 -89.17 -6.92 13.95
C ARG A 198 -88.63 -5.51 13.77
N THR A 199 -89.16 -4.80 12.79
CA THR A 199 -88.89 -3.38 12.61
C THR A 199 -89.67 -2.57 13.62
N LEU A 200 -88.98 -1.68 14.33
CA LEU A 200 -89.59 -0.63 15.14
C LEU A 200 -89.79 0.60 14.26
N SER A 201 -91.03 0.87 13.84
CA SER A 201 -91.38 1.95 12.90
C SER A 201 -92.25 3.01 13.57
N GLY A 202 -92.27 4.23 13.00
CA GLY A 202 -92.98 5.39 13.57
C GLY A 202 -92.17 6.23 14.57
N LEU A 203 -90.87 5.95 14.72
CA LEU A 203 -89.97 6.70 15.62
C LEU A 203 -89.65 8.10 15.05
N SER A 204 -89.96 9.15 15.82
CA SER A 204 -89.42 10.50 15.59
C SER A 204 -87.94 10.56 15.95
N ALA A 205 -87.28 11.67 15.63
CA ALA A 205 -85.86 11.83 15.95
C ALA A 205 -85.66 11.97 17.46
N GLY A 206 -84.82 11.11 18.06
CA GLY A 206 -84.41 11.24 19.46
C GLY A 206 -83.64 12.54 19.71
N THR A 207 -83.97 13.25 20.78
CA THR A 207 -83.41 14.53 21.22
C THR A 207 -82.69 14.45 22.57
N LYS A 208 -82.83 13.32 23.28
CA LYS A 208 -82.15 13.02 24.55
C LYS A 208 -81.33 11.75 24.44
N ASP A 209 -80.40 11.58 25.37
CA ASP A 209 -79.42 10.48 25.37
C ASP A 209 -80.05 9.08 25.52
N ASP A 210 -81.28 8.99 26.04
CA ASP A 210 -82.02 7.76 26.31
C ASP A 210 -83.14 7.46 25.30
N GLU A 211 -83.26 8.27 24.24
CA GLU A 211 -84.26 8.06 23.18
C GLU A 211 -83.72 7.19 22.04
N ALA A 212 -84.59 6.36 21.44
CA ALA A 212 -84.20 5.51 20.32
C ALA A 212 -83.84 6.35 19.06
N VAL A 213 -82.73 6.01 18.42
CA VAL A 213 -82.26 6.67 17.19
C VAL A 213 -82.97 6.07 15.97
N ASN A 214 -83.58 6.92 15.13
CA ASN A 214 -84.15 6.46 13.87
C ASN A 214 -83.09 6.43 12.73
N LYS A 215 -83.39 5.72 11.63
CA LYS A 215 -82.44 5.58 10.51
C LYS A 215 -82.02 6.92 9.90
N LYS A 216 -82.91 7.91 9.82
CA LYS A 216 -82.59 9.23 9.27
C LYS A 216 -81.56 9.98 10.12
N GLN A 217 -81.67 9.89 11.45
CA GLN A 217 -80.68 10.46 12.37
C GLN A 217 -79.33 9.76 12.23
N LEU A 218 -79.34 8.43 12.14
CA LEU A 218 -78.11 7.66 11.90
C LEU A 218 -77.48 8.01 10.55
N ASP A 219 -78.27 8.09 9.47
CA ASP A 219 -77.80 8.50 8.14
C ASP A 219 -77.23 9.93 8.17
N THR A 220 -77.83 10.84 8.96
CA THR A 220 -77.34 12.23 9.12
C THR A 220 -76.02 12.27 9.92
N ALA A 221 -75.93 11.50 11.01
CA ALA A 221 -74.71 11.38 11.81
C ALA A 221 -73.58 10.72 11.01
N ILE A 222 -73.88 9.65 10.25
CA ILE A 222 -72.92 9.01 9.36
C ILE A 222 -72.51 9.96 8.24
N ALA A 223 -73.42 10.70 7.62
CA ALA A 223 -73.06 11.70 6.61
C ALA A 223 -72.10 12.77 7.15
N SER A 224 -72.17 13.10 8.45
CA SER A 224 -71.21 14.00 9.11
C SER A 224 -69.84 13.38 9.43
N ILE A 225 -69.71 12.05 9.31
CA ILE A 225 -68.50 11.26 9.63
C ILE A 225 -67.93 10.55 8.37
N SER A 226 -68.74 10.32 7.34
CA SER A 226 -68.41 9.66 6.08
C SER A 226 -67.77 10.59 5.05
N GLY A 227 -67.36 11.79 5.48
CA GLY A 227 -66.20 12.48 4.93
C GLY A 227 -64.89 11.90 5.47
N GLY A 228 -64.87 10.64 5.93
CA GLY A 228 -63.64 9.92 6.23
C GLY A 228 -62.64 10.19 5.11
N VAL A 229 -61.44 10.59 5.51
CA VAL A 229 -60.36 11.12 4.67
C VAL A 229 -60.48 10.59 3.23
N SER A 230 -60.96 11.45 2.32
CA SER A 230 -61.06 11.10 0.90
C SER A 230 -59.70 10.64 0.38
N THR A 231 -59.63 9.90 -0.75
CA THR A 231 -58.32 9.54 -1.34
C THR A 231 -57.43 10.78 -1.53
N GLU A 232 -58.03 11.93 -1.81
CA GLU A 232 -57.35 13.22 -1.94
C GLU A 232 -56.88 13.75 -0.57
N GLU A 233 -57.69 13.70 0.48
CA GLU A 233 -57.23 14.08 1.83
C GLU A 233 -56.21 13.08 2.40
N ALA A 234 -56.26 11.80 2.01
CA ALA A 234 -55.33 10.77 2.45
C ALA A 234 -53.99 10.92 1.74
N GLN A 235 -54.06 11.28 0.45
CA GLN A 235 -52.92 11.71 -0.33
C GLN A 235 -52.35 13.02 0.24
N ASN A 236 -53.18 14.01 0.59
CA ASN A 236 -52.73 15.25 1.22
C ASN A 236 -52.09 15.00 2.59
N MET A 237 -52.62 14.06 3.39
CA MET A 237 -52.02 13.66 4.67
C MET A 237 -50.71 12.89 4.47
N ALA A 238 -50.63 12.00 3.48
CA ALA A 238 -49.40 11.30 3.12
C ALA A 238 -48.36 12.27 2.54
N ASP A 239 -48.79 13.24 1.75
CA ASP A 239 -47.97 14.30 1.16
C ASP A 239 -47.50 15.27 2.24
N THR A 240 -48.34 15.59 3.24
CA THR A 240 -47.98 16.39 4.42
C THR A 240 -46.99 15.63 5.30
N ALA A 241 -47.24 14.36 5.63
CA ALA A 241 -46.32 13.54 6.41
C ALA A 241 -44.97 13.37 5.69
N LYS A 242 -45.00 13.21 4.36
CA LYS A 242 -43.81 13.19 3.51
C LYS A 242 -43.13 14.55 3.49
N ALA A 243 -43.87 15.65 3.40
CA ALA A 243 -43.34 17.01 3.44
C ALA A 243 -42.70 17.33 4.80
N ASP A 244 -43.32 16.96 5.91
CA ASP A 244 -42.80 17.13 7.27
C ASP A 244 -41.56 16.27 7.52
N ALA A 245 -41.56 15.02 7.07
CA ALA A 245 -40.39 14.15 7.13
C ALA A 245 -39.23 14.73 6.29
N ILE A 246 -39.53 15.25 5.09
CA ILE A 246 -38.56 15.94 4.24
C ILE A 246 -38.07 17.24 4.91
N SER A 247 -38.94 18.00 5.55
CA SER A 247 -38.61 19.26 6.24
C SER A 247 -37.69 19.00 7.43
N THR A 248 -38.05 18.04 8.28
CA THR A 248 -37.24 17.64 9.45
C THR A 248 -35.87 17.09 9.02
N ALA A 249 -35.83 16.27 7.97
CA ALA A 249 -34.58 15.77 7.41
C ALA A 249 -33.72 16.91 6.85
N LYS A 250 -34.32 17.89 6.17
CA LYS A 250 -33.62 19.08 5.68
C LYS A 250 -33.09 19.94 6.83
N GLU A 251 -33.89 20.24 7.85
CA GLU A 251 -33.45 21.04 9.00
C GLU A 251 -32.27 20.41 9.75
N HIS A 252 -32.31 19.08 10.00
CA HIS A 252 -31.19 18.39 10.65
C HIS A 252 -29.95 18.34 9.76
N THR A 253 -30.13 18.04 8.47
CA THR A 253 -29.02 17.96 7.50
C THR A 253 -28.37 19.33 7.32
N ASP A 254 -29.17 20.38 7.16
CA ASP A 254 -28.70 21.75 7.02
C ASP A 254 -28.04 22.24 8.31
N THR A 255 -28.53 21.86 9.50
CA THR A 255 -27.92 22.23 10.78
C THR A 255 -26.52 21.63 10.94
N GLU A 256 -26.36 20.33 10.69
CA GLU A 256 -25.08 19.65 10.82
C GLU A 256 -24.08 20.08 9.74
N ILE A 257 -24.55 20.25 8.49
CA ILE A 257 -23.74 20.82 7.40
C ILE A 257 -23.30 22.24 7.75
N ASN A 258 -24.20 23.08 8.29
CA ASN A 258 -23.86 24.45 8.69
C ASN A 258 -22.85 24.50 9.85
N LYS A 259 -22.91 23.58 10.83
CA LYS A 259 -21.89 23.49 11.89
C LYS A 259 -20.51 23.21 11.33
N VAL A 260 -20.43 22.29 10.36
CA VAL A 260 -19.19 21.94 9.68
C VAL A 260 -18.70 23.10 8.82
N LEU A 261 -19.56 23.68 7.98
CA LEU A 261 -19.20 24.82 7.11
C LEU A 261 -18.82 26.09 7.88
N LYS A 262 -19.36 26.32 9.08
CA LYS A 262 -19.05 27.49 9.93
C LYS A 262 -18.00 27.20 10.99
N SER A 263 -17.33 26.05 10.96
CA SER A 263 -16.33 25.70 11.97
C SER A 263 -15.03 26.50 11.84
N GLY A 264 -14.76 27.09 10.66
CA GLY A 264 -13.65 28.01 10.41
C GLY A 264 -14.13 29.46 10.15
N SER A 265 -13.18 30.39 10.14
CA SER A 265 -13.41 31.81 9.91
C SER A 265 -12.78 32.26 8.59
N SER A 266 -13.63 32.59 7.61
CA SER A 266 -13.22 33.20 6.33
C SER A 266 -13.52 34.70 6.38
N THR A 267 -12.50 35.55 6.26
CA THR A 267 -12.67 37.02 6.43
C THR A 267 -12.50 37.82 5.15
N ALA A 268 -11.92 37.23 4.10
CA ALA A 268 -11.74 37.85 2.79
C ALA A 268 -12.68 37.28 1.72
N LYS A 269 -12.77 37.98 0.59
CA LYS A 269 -13.55 37.56 -0.57
C LYS A 269 -12.99 36.25 -1.15
N ASP A 270 -13.89 35.31 -1.46
CA ASP A 270 -13.58 33.98 -2.03
C ASP A 270 -12.66 33.11 -1.15
N ALA A 271 -12.48 33.46 0.14
CA ALA A 271 -11.76 32.64 1.11
C ALA A 271 -12.64 31.49 1.63
N PHE A 272 -12.03 30.33 1.89
CA PHE A 272 -12.73 29.12 2.36
C PHE A 272 -12.05 28.54 3.60
N ALA A 273 -12.72 28.61 4.75
CA ALA A 273 -12.23 28.07 6.02
C ALA A 273 -13.21 27.06 6.62
N ILE A 274 -12.71 25.86 6.95
CA ILE A 274 -13.41 24.79 7.63
C ILE A 274 -12.45 24.09 8.61
N GLY A 275 -12.97 23.61 9.74
CA GLY A 275 -12.17 23.10 10.85
C GLY A 275 -12.11 24.09 12.01
N ARG A 276 -12.25 23.58 13.24
CA ARG A 276 -12.23 24.41 14.45
C ARG A 276 -10.98 25.30 14.46
N ASP A 277 -11.20 26.60 14.62
CA ASP A 277 -10.16 27.65 14.64
C ASP A 277 -9.35 27.80 13.34
N ALA A 278 -9.80 27.19 12.24
CA ALA A 278 -9.22 27.44 10.93
C ALA A 278 -9.51 28.88 10.49
N THR A 279 -8.52 29.57 9.93
CA THR A 279 -8.66 30.95 9.46
C THR A 279 -8.16 31.09 8.03
N ALA A 280 -9.00 31.68 7.18
CA ALA A 280 -8.67 32.07 5.82
C ALA A 280 -8.88 33.58 5.71
N THR A 281 -7.79 34.35 5.65
CA THR A 281 -7.84 35.82 5.86
C THR A 281 -7.56 36.66 4.62
N GLU A 282 -7.19 36.05 3.51
CA GLU A 282 -6.84 36.74 2.27
C GLU A 282 -7.62 36.20 1.07
N TRP A 283 -7.62 36.96 -0.02
CA TRP A 283 -8.34 36.58 -1.25
C TRP A 283 -7.97 35.16 -1.73
N LEU A 284 -8.96 34.33 -2.04
CA LEU A 284 -8.80 32.92 -2.46
C LEU A 284 -8.05 32.00 -1.48
N SER A 285 -7.86 32.39 -0.22
CA SER A 285 -7.15 31.52 0.73
C SER A 285 -8.05 30.37 1.22
N THR A 286 -7.46 29.18 1.40
CA THR A 286 -8.17 27.95 1.78
C THR A 286 -7.57 27.37 3.06
N ALA A 287 -8.34 27.26 4.14
CA ALA A 287 -7.92 26.66 5.40
C ALA A 287 -8.86 25.51 5.81
N THR A 288 -8.42 24.26 5.81
CA THR A 288 -9.32 23.11 6.09
C THR A 288 -8.92 22.27 7.31
N GLY A 289 -7.74 22.51 7.88
CA GLY A 289 -7.24 21.79 9.06
C GLY A 289 -7.67 22.45 10.37
N VAL A 290 -7.74 21.69 11.46
CA VAL A 290 -7.95 22.27 12.82
C VAL A 290 -6.83 23.27 13.12
N ALA A 291 -7.20 24.49 13.47
CA ALA A 291 -6.28 25.62 13.68
C ALA A 291 -5.34 25.88 12.47
N ALA A 292 -5.76 25.59 11.24
CA ALA A 292 -5.00 25.95 10.05
C ALA A 292 -5.13 27.45 9.73
N HIS A 293 -4.04 28.09 9.33
CA HIS A 293 -3.98 29.53 9.04
C HIS A 293 -3.52 29.75 7.60
N ALA A 294 -4.47 30.05 6.71
CA ALA A 294 -4.21 30.47 5.33
C ALA A 294 -4.31 32.00 5.24
N THR A 295 -3.19 32.67 5.50
CA THR A 295 -3.11 34.13 5.64
C THR A 295 -2.42 34.83 4.48
N GLY A 296 -1.96 34.11 3.46
CA GLY A 296 -1.51 34.70 2.20
C GLY A 296 -2.62 34.67 1.14
N ALA A 297 -2.63 35.63 0.21
CA ALA A 297 -3.55 35.60 -0.93
C ALA A 297 -3.31 34.35 -1.79
N GLY A 298 -4.36 33.59 -2.10
CA GLY A 298 -4.27 32.30 -2.82
C GLY A 298 -3.61 31.17 -2.03
N SER A 299 -3.36 31.35 -0.73
CA SER A 299 -2.67 30.34 0.09
C SER A 299 -3.58 29.16 0.46
N THR A 300 -3.01 27.98 0.68
CA THR A 300 -3.74 26.76 1.05
C THR A 300 -3.12 26.11 2.28
N ALA A 301 -3.84 26.07 3.40
CA ALA A 301 -3.44 25.44 4.66
C ALA A 301 -4.40 24.30 5.05
N THR A 302 -4.01 23.04 4.88
CA THR A 302 -4.93 21.89 5.15
C THR A 302 -4.50 21.01 6.31
N GLY A 303 -3.24 21.09 6.75
CA GLY A 303 -2.75 20.37 7.92
C GLY A 303 -3.24 20.98 9.24
N SER A 304 -3.35 20.17 10.29
CA SER A 304 -3.62 20.69 11.65
C SER A 304 -2.49 21.62 12.09
N ASN A 305 -2.82 22.82 12.56
CA ASN A 305 -1.86 23.90 12.88
C ASN A 305 -0.95 24.31 11.70
N ALA A 306 -1.32 23.99 10.45
CA ALA A 306 -0.54 24.42 9.30
C ALA A 306 -0.69 25.93 9.08
N VAL A 307 0.39 26.59 8.67
CA VAL A 307 0.43 28.02 8.38
C VAL A 307 0.88 28.20 6.94
N ALA A 308 0.03 28.76 6.10
CA ALA A 308 0.35 29.18 4.74
C ALA A 308 0.23 30.71 4.67
N ALA A 309 1.33 31.40 4.95
CA ALA A 309 1.37 32.86 5.12
C ALA A 309 1.84 33.60 3.86
N GLY A 310 2.63 32.96 2.99
CA GLY A 310 3.05 33.55 1.73
C GLY A 310 1.93 33.60 0.69
N MET A 311 1.99 34.56 -0.25
CA MET A 311 1.08 34.59 -1.40
C MET A 311 1.22 33.30 -2.23
N ASN A 312 0.12 32.64 -2.61
CA ASN A 312 0.11 31.36 -3.32
C ASN A 312 0.88 30.23 -2.61
N SER A 313 1.11 30.33 -1.29
CA SER A 313 1.82 29.30 -0.53
C SER A 313 0.92 28.10 -0.21
N THR A 314 1.50 26.92 -0.01
CA THR A 314 0.76 25.68 0.29
C THR A 314 1.36 24.98 1.51
N ALA A 315 0.60 24.81 2.59
CA ALA A 315 0.98 24.11 3.81
C ALA A 315 0.00 22.96 4.13
N THR A 316 0.40 21.71 3.88
CA THR A 316 -0.51 20.54 4.06
C THR A 316 -0.10 19.58 5.17
N GLY A 317 1.17 19.64 5.62
CA GLY A 317 1.63 18.84 6.75
C GLY A 317 1.12 19.36 8.10
N ILE A 318 1.02 18.49 9.11
CA ILE A 318 0.71 18.91 10.49
C ILE A 318 1.79 19.89 10.97
N ALA A 319 1.39 21.06 11.44
CA ALA A 319 2.28 22.16 11.82
C ALA A 319 3.27 22.60 10.73
N ALA A 320 2.97 22.32 9.45
CA ALA A 320 3.79 22.80 8.33
C ALA A 320 3.65 24.32 8.20
N ASN A 321 4.73 24.99 7.82
CA ASN A 321 4.81 26.43 7.75
C ASN A 321 5.39 26.87 6.40
N ALA A 322 4.55 27.45 5.54
CA ALA A 322 4.88 27.98 4.23
C ALA A 322 4.79 29.52 4.29
N GLU A 323 5.91 30.19 4.63
CA GLU A 323 5.96 31.65 4.81
C GLU A 323 6.35 32.41 3.53
N GLY A 324 7.17 31.82 2.67
CA GLY A 324 7.61 32.44 1.42
C GLY A 324 6.49 32.52 0.37
N ASN A 325 6.53 33.52 -0.50
CA ASN A 325 5.60 33.62 -1.62
C ASN A 325 5.81 32.45 -2.58
N GLY A 326 4.75 31.72 -2.96
CA GLY A 326 4.81 30.53 -3.78
C GLY A 326 5.44 29.32 -3.09
N SER A 327 5.70 29.38 -1.78
CA SER A 327 6.38 28.29 -1.07
C SER A 327 5.45 27.11 -0.77
N THR A 328 6.02 25.90 -0.68
CA THR A 328 5.27 24.66 -0.46
C THR A 328 5.86 23.86 0.72
N ALA A 329 5.08 23.65 1.78
CA ALA A 329 5.45 22.86 2.95
C ALA A 329 4.47 21.69 3.17
N THR A 330 4.86 20.46 2.85
CA THR A 330 3.94 19.29 2.94
C THR A 330 4.33 18.27 4.01
N GLY A 331 5.57 18.31 4.52
CA GLY A 331 6.01 17.45 5.62
C GLY A 331 5.51 17.94 6.99
N ALA A 332 5.36 17.04 7.96
CA ALA A 332 5.02 17.41 9.34
C ALA A 332 6.10 18.34 9.94
N ALA A 333 5.71 19.51 10.43
CA ALA A 333 6.59 20.58 10.89
C ALA A 333 7.65 21.02 9.85
N ALA A 334 7.37 20.85 8.55
CA ALA A 334 8.21 21.38 7.47
C ALA A 334 8.12 22.91 7.43
N ASN A 335 9.22 23.59 7.10
CA ASN A 335 9.33 25.04 7.06
C ASN A 335 9.84 25.47 5.67
N ALA A 336 8.97 26.02 4.83
CA ALA A 336 9.28 26.61 3.54
C ALA A 336 9.21 28.15 3.65
N LYS A 337 10.31 28.77 4.11
CA LYS A 337 10.39 30.20 4.43
C LYS A 337 10.91 31.07 3.29
N GLY A 338 11.66 30.50 2.35
CA GLY A 338 12.12 31.24 1.17
C GLY A 338 11.00 31.39 0.14
N ASP A 339 11.01 32.48 -0.63
CA ASP A 339 10.13 32.62 -1.79
C ASP A 339 10.40 31.48 -2.79
N ASN A 340 9.34 30.90 -3.36
CA ASN A 340 9.32 29.71 -4.21
C ASN A 340 9.99 28.47 -3.60
N SER A 341 10.22 28.43 -2.29
CA SER A 341 10.89 27.30 -1.65
C SER A 341 9.97 26.11 -1.45
N THR A 342 10.54 24.89 -1.44
CA THR A 342 9.79 23.64 -1.29
C THR A 342 10.37 22.79 -0.16
N ALA A 343 9.55 22.42 0.83
CA ALA A 343 9.92 21.59 1.98
C ALA A 343 8.93 20.42 2.16
N THR A 344 9.31 19.19 1.78
CA THR A 344 8.38 18.04 1.74
C THR A 344 8.66 16.96 2.79
N GLY A 345 9.82 17.01 3.46
CA GLY A 345 10.16 16.07 4.54
C GLY A 345 9.71 16.53 5.93
N ALA A 346 9.51 15.59 6.86
CA ALA A 346 9.24 15.93 8.26
C ALA A 346 10.37 16.79 8.83
N ARG A 347 10.04 17.96 9.38
CA ARG A 347 11.02 18.95 9.86
C ARG A 347 12.06 19.34 8.79
N ALA A 348 11.70 19.33 7.50
CA ALA A 348 12.55 19.88 6.44
C ALA A 348 12.52 21.42 6.49
N TYR A 349 13.65 22.05 6.16
CA TYR A 349 13.82 23.51 6.20
C TYR A 349 14.31 24.02 4.85
N ALA A 350 13.43 24.63 4.07
CA ALA A 350 13.78 25.35 2.85
C ALA A 350 13.69 26.86 3.13
N THR A 351 14.82 27.50 3.45
CA THR A 351 14.86 28.93 3.83
C THR A 351 15.48 29.83 2.77
N GLY A 352 16.23 29.26 1.82
CA GLY A 352 16.72 29.99 0.65
C GLY A 352 15.60 30.29 -0.34
N VAL A 353 15.71 31.41 -1.07
CA VAL A 353 14.84 31.71 -2.22
C VAL A 353 15.07 30.64 -3.30
N ASP A 354 14.00 30.15 -3.93
CA ASP A 354 14.01 29.06 -4.92
C ASP A 354 14.65 27.75 -4.40
N SER A 355 14.71 27.52 -3.09
CA SER A 355 15.38 26.34 -2.52
C SER A 355 14.44 25.13 -2.34
N THR A 356 14.98 23.92 -2.42
CA THR A 356 14.22 22.67 -2.25
C THR A 356 14.86 21.78 -1.18
N ALA A 357 14.11 21.46 -0.12
CA ALA A 357 14.50 20.54 0.93
C ALA A 357 13.57 19.31 0.95
N THR A 358 14.07 18.18 0.46
CA THR A 358 13.32 16.93 0.34
C THR A 358 13.97 15.84 1.20
N GLY A 359 13.29 15.45 2.28
CA GLY A 359 13.76 14.45 3.23
C GLY A 359 13.64 14.91 4.69
N SER A 360 13.49 13.97 5.63
CA SER A 360 13.39 14.30 7.06
C SER A 360 14.64 15.05 7.53
N LEU A 361 14.45 16.18 8.23
CA LEU A 361 15.55 17.05 8.71
C LEU A 361 16.47 17.59 7.60
N SER A 362 16.05 17.57 6.32
CA SER A 362 16.81 18.21 5.25
C SER A 362 16.78 19.74 5.38
N ILE A 363 17.86 20.41 4.97
CA ILE A 363 18.01 21.86 5.10
C ILE A 363 18.57 22.46 3.80
N ALA A 364 17.82 23.32 3.13
CA ALA A 364 18.24 24.07 1.94
C ALA A 364 18.22 25.59 2.23
N ARG A 365 19.40 26.15 2.57
CA ARG A 365 19.58 27.56 2.94
C ARG A 365 20.05 28.45 1.79
N GLY A 366 20.87 27.92 0.89
CA GLY A 366 21.35 28.69 -0.25
C GLY A 366 20.21 29.05 -1.20
N LYS A 367 20.32 30.19 -1.88
CA LYS A 367 19.43 30.53 -2.99
C LYS A 367 19.58 29.49 -4.10
N ASN A 368 18.47 29.05 -4.70
CA ASN A 368 18.47 28.05 -5.78
C ASN A 368 19.20 26.74 -5.38
N SER A 369 19.14 26.36 -4.10
CA SER A 369 19.80 25.16 -3.58
C SER A 369 18.84 23.97 -3.44
N VAL A 370 19.37 22.75 -3.52
CA VAL A 370 18.61 21.51 -3.35
C VAL A 370 19.29 20.63 -2.31
N ALA A 371 18.61 20.39 -1.19
CA ALA A 371 18.99 19.38 -0.21
C ALA A 371 18.14 18.12 -0.42
N LEU A 372 18.76 17.05 -0.91
CA LEU A 372 18.07 15.83 -1.31
C LEU A 372 18.47 14.64 -0.44
N GLY A 373 17.51 14.17 0.37
CA GLY A 373 17.65 13.06 1.30
C GLY A 373 17.58 13.49 2.77
N ALA A 374 17.35 12.54 3.67
CA ALA A 374 17.25 12.82 5.11
C ALA A 374 18.57 13.39 5.67
N ASN A 375 18.51 14.47 6.46
CA ASN A 375 19.70 15.18 6.95
C ASN A 375 20.64 15.69 5.83
N ALA A 376 20.17 15.85 4.59
CA ALA A 376 20.93 16.55 3.57
C ALA A 376 20.92 18.06 3.84
N VAL A 377 22.05 18.72 3.63
CA VAL A 377 22.19 20.14 3.95
C VAL A 377 22.91 20.88 2.82
N ALA A 378 22.18 21.74 2.12
CA ALA A 378 22.70 22.62 1.08
C ALA A 378 22.77 24.05 1.64
N GLN A 379 23.98 24.57 1.85
CA GLN A 379 24.20 25.86 2.50
C GLN A 379 24.53 26.97 1.51
N ASN A 380 25.08 26.61 0.35
CA ASN A 380 25.56 27.55 -0.64
C ASN A 380 24.53 27.76 -1.76
N ASP A 381 24.59 28.93 -2.38
CA ASP A 381 23.76 29.23 -3.55
C ASP A 381 24.10 28.28 -4.70
N ASN A 382 23.07 27.82 -5.42
CA ASN A 382 23.17 26.87 -6.54
C ASN A 382 23.77 25.49 -6.18
N GLU A 383 23.73 25.10 -4.91
CA GLU A 383 24.24 23.80 -4.45
C GLU A 383 23.18 22.70 -4.53
N VAL A 384 23.54 21.53 -5.08
CA VAL A 384 22.78 20.28 -4.88
C VAL A 384 23.57 19.40 -3.91
N ASN A 385 23.05 19.19 -2.70
CA ASN A 385 23.70 18.38 -1.66
C ASN A 385 22.89 17.11 -1.35
N ILE A 386 23.58 15.96 -1.42
CA ILE A 386 23.03 14.63 -1.07
C ILE A 386 23.73 14.00 0.15
N GLY A 387 24.61 14.74 0.83
CA GLY A 387 25.36 14.27 2.00
C GLY A 387 24.47 13.99 3.20
N ILE A 388 25.00 13.25 4.19
CA ILE A 388 24.35 13.04 5.48
C ILE A 388 25.09 13.93 6.48
N TRP A 389 24.38 14.87 7.10
CA TRP A 389 24.95 15.83 8.03
C TRP A 389 24.39 15.63 9.44
N ASP A 390 25.20 15.95 10.45
CA ASP A 390 24.68 16.09 11.80
C ASP A 390 23.95 17.42 11.95
N VAL A 391 22.64 17.35 12.18
CA VAL A 391 21.76 18.50 12.31
C VAL A 391 21.38 18.63 13.78
N THR A 392 21.95 19.61 14.47
CA THR A 392 21.60 19.91 15.86
C THR A 392 20.47 20.94 15.90
N GLY A 393 19.28 20.53 16.38
CA GLY A 393 18.13 21.42 16.60
C GLY A 393 17.19 21.62 15.40
N THR A 394 16.01 22.19 15.68
CA THR A 394 14.99 22.59 14.70
C THR A 394 15.50 23.74 13.84
N GLY A 395 15.85 23.47 12.58
CA GLY A 395 16.37 24.49 11.65
C GLY A 395 17.79 24.93 11.96
N GLY A 396 18.56 24.13 12.71
CA GLY A 396 19.92 24.46 13.14
C GLY A 396 20.98 24.36 12.05
N ALA A 397 22.08 25.10 12.20
CA ALA A 397 23.24 25.00 11.31
C ALA A 397 23.78 23.56 11.34
N ALA A 398 24.06 22.99 10.17
CA ALA A 398 24.72 21.71 10.10
C ALA A 398 26.22 21.95 10.16
N ASN A 399 26.88 21.36 11.15
CA ASN A 399 28.27 21.67 11.44
C ASN A 399 29.24 20.67 10.81
N THR A 400 28.81 19.42 10.60
CA THR A 400 29.70 18.35 10.13
C THR A 400 28.95 17.36 9.26
N GLN A 401 29.51 17.02 8.11
CA GLN A 401 29.04 15.90 7.30
C GLN A 401 29.47 14.58 7.98
N THR A 402 28.51 13.75 8.37
CA THR A 402 28.73 12.46 9.06
C THR A 402 28.71 11.27 8.10
N GLY A 403 28.24 11.46 6.87
CA GLY A 403 28.22 10.40 5.86
C GLY A 403 27.95 10.90 4.44
N THR A 404 28.06 9.97 3.49
CA THR A 404 27.84 10.20 2.07
C THR A 404 26.71 9.31 1.54
N ARG A 405 26.10 9.71 0.43
CA ARG A 405 25.23 8.86 -0.38
C ARG A 405 25.91 8.52 -1.69
N THR A 406 25.62 7.32 -2.19
CA THR A 406 26.06 6.88 -3.52
C THR A 406 25.16 7.48 -4.59
N LEU A 407 25.75 8.11 -5.61
CA LEU A 407 25.04 8.45 -6.85
C LEU A 407 25.37 7.37 -7.89
N SER A 408 24.39 6.53 -8.24
CA SER A 408 24.55 5.40 -9.16
C SER A 408 23.65 5.52 -10.39
N GLY A 409 23.97 4.76 -11.45
CA GLY A 409 23.22 4.80 -12.71
C GLY A 409 23.63 5.94 -13.66
N LEU A 410 24.74 6.63 -13.39
CA LEU A 410 25.29 7.62 -14.32
C LEU A 410 25.90 6.92 -15.54
N SER A 411 25.48 7.32 -16.73
CA SER A 411 26.19 7.05 -17.98
C SER A 411 27.50 7.84 -18.03
N ASP A 412 28.33 7.57 -19.04
CA ASP A 412 29.56 8.34 -19.28
C ASP A 412 29.19 9.79 -19.61
N GLY A 413 29.83 10.74 -18.92
CA GLY A 413 29.71 12.16 -19.24
C GLY A 413 30.34 12.47 -20.60
N VAL A 414 29.56 13.04 -21.50
CA VAL A 414 29.96 13.45 -22.85
C VAL A 414 30.33 14.93 -22.89
N ASN A 415 29.58 15.76 -22.16
CA ASN A 415 29.78 17.21 -22.11
C ASN A 415 30.64 17.64 -20.90
N SER A 416 31.21 18.84 -20.96
CA SER A 416 32.13 19.36 -19.94
C SER A 416 31.49 19.64 -18.58
N ASP A 417 30.17 19.72 -18.53
CA ASP A 417 29.34 20.01 -17.37
C ASP A 417 28.64 18.77 -16.80
N GLU A 418 28.89 17.60 -17.38
CA GLU A 418 28.36 16.33 -16.90
C GLU A 418 29.28 15.69 -15.83
N ALA A 419 28.67 14.99 -14.88
CA ALA A 419 29.41 14.29 -13.86
C ALA A 419 30.17 13.08 -14.44
N VAL A 420 31.47 12.99 -14.16
CA VAL A 420 32.32 11.88 -14.55
C VAL A 420 32.01 10.65 -13.69
N ASN A 421 31.72 9.52 -14.32
CA ASN A 421 31.54 8.26 -13.60
C ASN A 421 32.89 7.55 -13.34
N LYS A 422 32.89 6.51 -12.50
CA LYS A 422 34.11 5.78 -12.14
C LYS A 422 34.79 5.11 -13.34
N GLY A 423 34.02 4.61 -14.31
CA GLY A 423 34.55 3.96 -15.52
C GLY A 423 35.37 4.93 -16.37
N GLN A 424 34.91 6.16 -16.54
CA GLN A 424 35.66 7.21 -17.23
C GLN A 424 36.94 7.58 -16.49
N LEU A 425 36.90 7.69 -15.16
CA LEU A 425 38.09 7.95 -14.34
C LEU A 425 39.12 6.82 -14.45
N ASP A 426 38.66 5.56 -14.40
CA ASP A 426 39.54 4.40 -14.55
C ASP A 426 40.17 4.36 -15.95
N THR A 427 39.41 4.67 -17.00
CA THR A 427 39.91 4.80 -18.38
C THR A 427 40.95 5.91 -18.49
N ALA A 428 40.66 7.11 -17.97
CA ALA A 428 41.59 8.24 -17.99
C ALA A 428 42.90 7.91 -17.26
N LYS A 429 42.80 7.24 -16.10
CA LYS A 429 43.95 6.74 -15.34
C LYS A 429 44.76 5.70 -16.12
N ALA A 430 44.09 4.75 -16.78
CA ALA A 430 44.76 3.72 -17.58
C ALA A 430 45.51 4.33 -18.77
N SER A 431 44.89 5.29 -19.46
CA SER A 431 45.50 6.02 -20.58
C SER A 431 46.75 6.78 -20.14
N ALA A 432 46.64 7.57 -19.07
CA ALA A 432 47.77 8.34 -18.53
C ALA A 432 48.96 7.45 -18.13
N ILE A 433 48.67 6.30 -17.49
CA ILE A 433 49.71 5.33 -17.11
C ILE A 433 50.35 4.69 -18.36
N SER A 434 49.57 4.39 -19.39
CA SER A 434 50.07 3.75 -20.62
C SER A 434 50.98 4.69 -21.42
N GLU A 435 50.61 5.97 -21.51
CA GLU A 435 51.43 7.00 -22.15
C GLU A 435 52.76 7.21 -21.40
N ALA A 436 52.71 7.31 -20.06
CA ALA A 436 53.92 7.43 -19.25
C ALA A 436 54.86 6.23 -19.41
N LYS A 437 54.32 5.01 -19.51
CA LYS A 437 55.11 3.81 -19.80
C LYS A 437 55.75 3.89 -21.19
N SER A 438 54.98 4.23 -22.22
CA SER A 438 55.48 4.36 -23.60
C SER A 438 56.64 5.35 -23.71
N TYR A 439 56.52 6.51 -23.06
CA TYR A 439 57.60 7.51 -23.00
C TYR A 439 58.87 6.94 -22.35
N THR A 440 58.72 6.27 -21.21
CA THR A 440 59.85 5.68 -20.46
C THR A 440 60.53 4.56 -21.26
N ASP A 441 59.76 3.68 -21.89
CA ASP A 441 60.28 2.55 -22.67
C ASP A 441 61.01 3.02 -23.94
N THR A 442 60.49 4.06 -24.60
CA THR A 442 61.14 4.68 -25.77
C THR A 442 62.48 5.30 -25.37
N ALA A 443 62.51 6.11 -24.31
CA ALA A 443 63.73 6.74 -23.81
C ALA A 443 64.78 5.70 -23.40
N LYS A 444 64.37 4.64 -22.70
CA LYS A 444 65.25 3.54 -22.31
C LYS A 444 65.83 2.81 -23.53
N THR A 445 65.00 2.53 -24.53
CA THR A 445 65.43 1.83 -25.74
C THR A 445 66.43 2.67 -26.54
N ALA A 446 66.17 3.98 -26.70
CA ALA A 446 67.08 4.90 -27.37
C ALA A 446 68.44 4.97 -26.66
N ALA A 447 68.44 5.14 -25.34
CA ALA A 447 69.67 5.20 -24.54
C ALA A 447 70.52 3.91 -24.67
N ILE A 448 69.88 2.73 -24.66
CA ILE A 448 70.58 1.45 -24.84
C ILE A 448 71.15 1.30 -26.25
N SER A 449 70.39 1.71 -27.28
CA SER A 449 70.84 1.63 -28.68
C SER A 449 72.01 2.56 -28.96
N GLU A 450 71.98 3.79 -28.44
CA GLU A 450 73.08 4.75 -28.57
C GLU A 450 74.36 4.23 -27.89
N ALA A 451 74.24 3.72 -26.66
CA ALA A 451 75.37 3.16 -25.93
C ALA A 451 76.01 1.98 -26.68
N LYS A 452 75.20 1.08 -27.25
CA LYS A 452 75.68 -0.05 -28.07
C LYS A 452 76.38 0.42 -29.34
N GLY A 453 75.78 1.37 -30.07
CA GLY A 453 76.38 1.91 -31.29
C GLY A 453 77.76 2.53 -31.06
N TYR A 454 77.94 3.24 -29.93
CA TYR A 454 79.23 3.76 -29.52
C TYR A 454 80.24 2.63 -29.24
N THR A 455 79.88 1.64 -28.41
CA THR A 455 80.79 0.54 -28.06
C THR A 455 81.19 -0.30 -29.27
N ASP A 456 80.25 -0.57 -30.18
CA ASP A 456 80.49 -1.36 -31.39
C ASP A 456 81.45 -0.63 -32.35
N THR A 457 81.28 0.70 -32.48
CA THR A 457 82.16 1.55 -33.30
C THR A 457 83.60 1.55 -32.76
N GLU A 458 83.77 1.73 -31.46
CA GLU A 458 85.10 1.76 -30.84
C GLU A 458 85.82 0.40 -30.93
N ILE A 459 85.10 -0.70 -30.72
CA ILE A 459 85.64 -2.04 -30.91
C ILE A 459 86.06 -2.27 -32.37
N SER A 460 85.24 -1.85 -33.33
CA SER A 460 85.55 -1.96 -34.76
C SER A 460 86.80 -1.15 -35.14
N ASN A 461 86.95 0.06 -34.62
CA ASN A 461 88.13 0.91 -34.87
C ASN A 461 89.42 0.25 -34.37
N VAL A 462 89.37 -0.44 -33.22
CA VAL A 462 90.51 -1.17 -32.67
C VAL A 462 90.85 -2.41 -33.51
N LEU A 463 89.84 -3.20 -33.89
CA LEU A 463 90.03 -4.47 -34.60
C LEU A 463 90.38 -4.29 -36.08
N ASN A 464 89.75 -3.35 -36.79
CA ASN A 464 89.81 -3.24 -38.26
C ASN A 464 90.82 -2.22 -38.80
N SER A 465 91.78 -1.77 -37.99
CA SER A 465 92.82 -0.84 -38.46
C SER A 465 93.99 -1.52 -39.20
N GLY A 466 94.11 -2.85 -39.08
CA GLY A 466 95.03 -3.69 -39.84
C GLY A 466 94.30 -4.43 -40.98
N SER A 467 94.98 -4.68 -42.09
CA SER A 467 94.47 -5.43 -43.24
C SER A 467 95.17 -6.78 -43.30
N SER A 468 94.41 -7.87 -43.24
CA SER A 468 94.88 -9.21 -43.62
C SER A 468 94.30 -9.55 -44.99
N THR A 469 95.16 -9.81 -45.98
CA THR A 469 94.73 -10.18 -47.35
C THR A 469 95.04 -11.63 -47.68
N ALA A 470 95.53 -12.41 -46.71
CA ALA A 470 96.00 -13.77 -46.88
C ALA A 470 95.15 -14.78 -46.10
N THR A 471 95.27 -16.05 -46.46
CA THR A 471 94.55 -17.14 -45.78
C THR A 471 95.01 -17.22 -44.34
N ASP A 472 94.07 -17.17 -43.39
CA ASP A 472 94.32 -17.24 -41.94
C ASP A 472 95.35 -16.22 -41.40
N GLY A 473 95.48 -15.05 -42.05
CA GLY A 473 96.35 -13.97 -41.56
C GLY A 473 95.68 -13.12 -40.46
N PHE A 474 96.44 -12.67 -39.47
CA PHE A 474 95.98 -11.82 -38.36
C PHE A 474 96.72 -10.47 -38.38
N ALA A 475 95.98 -9.35 -38.48
CA ALA A 475 96.57 -8.01 -38.50
C ALA A 475 95.85 -7.08 -37.51
N ILE A 476 96.59 -6.41 -36.63
CA ILE A 476 96.05 -5.38 -35.72
C ILE A 476 96.97 -4.17 -35.64
N GLY A 477 96.38 -2.98 -35.70
CA GLY A 477 97.05 -1.68 -35.69
C GLY A 477 97.02 -0.99 -37.05
N LYS A 478 96.98 0.35 -37.03
CA LYS A 478 96.85 1.17 -38.25
C LYS A 478 97.86 0.79 -39.32
N ASN A 479 97.37 0.35 -40.48
CA ASN A 479 98.15 -0.11 -41.63
C ASN A 479 99.02 -1.36 -41.36
N ALA A 480 98.74 -2.14 -40.32
CA ALA A 480 99.34 -3.46 -40.16
C ALA A 480 98.90 -4.34 -41.34
N GLN A 481 99.83 -5.10 -41.92
CA GLN A 481 99.61 -5.90 -43.13
C GLN A 481 100.08 -7.33 -42.90
N ALA A 482 99.13 -8.25 -42.83
CA ALA A 482 99.38 -9.69 -42.81
C ALA A 482 99.05 -10.24 -44.20
N THR A 483 100.04 -10.27 -45.10
CA THR A 483 99.83 -10.61 -46.52
C THR A 483 100.37 -11.99 -46.91
N GLY A 484 101.08 -12.68 -46.01
CA GLY A 484 101.41 -14.11 -46.18
C GLY A 484 100.37 -15.02 -45.51
N ASN A 485 100.22 -16.25 -45.98
CA ASN A 485 99.30 -17.21 -45.36
C ASN A 485 99.73 -17.49 -43.91
N TYR A 486 98.80 -17.60 -42.97
CA TYR A 486 99.08 -17.79 -41.53
C TYR A 486 99.94 -16.70 -40.88
N SER A 487 100.08 -15.53 -41.51
CA SER A 487 100.95 -14.45 -41.02
C SER A 487 100.32 -13.64 -39.88
N THR A 488 101.16 -13.04 -39.03
CA THR A 488 100.74 -12.21 -37.90
C THR A 488 101.44 -10.85 -37.94
N ALA A 489 100.68 -9.76 -38.08
CA ALA A 489 101.18 -8.38 -38.09
C ALA A 489 100.56 -7.57 -36.94
N ILE A 490 101.38 -7.14 -35.98
CA ILE A 490 100.93 -6.42 -34.79
C ILE A 490 101.71 -5.11 -34.66
N GLY A 491 101.02 -3.98 -34.80
CA GLY A 491 101.57 -2.64 -34.64
C GLY A 491 101.43 -1.75 -35.88
N LYS A 492 101.52 -0.43 -35.68
CA LYS A 492 101.38 0.54 -36.77
C LYS A 492 102.40 0.25 -37.88
N ASN A 493 101.91 0.06 -39.10
CA ASN A 493 102.70 -0.30 -40.29
C ASN A 493 103.54 -1.60 -40.16
N ALA A 494 103.22 -2.51 -39.23
CA ALA A 494 103.87 -3.83 -39.19
C ALA A 494 103.54 -4.62 -40.47
N GLN A 495 104.51 -5.30 -41.07
CA GLN A 495 104.33 -6.04 -42.32
C GLN A 495 104.82 -7.48 -42.16
N ALA A 496 103.89 -8.43 -42.13
CA ALA A 496 104.16 -9.86 -42.15
C ALA A 496 103.80 -10.39 -43.54
N ALA A 497 104.77 -10.33 -44.46
CA ALA A 497 104.55 -10.58 -45.88
C ALA A 497 104.88 -12.00 -46.33
N GLY A 498 105.70 -12.74 -45.58
CA GLY A 498 105.97 -14.16 -45.86
C GLY A 498 104.92 -15.10 -45.25
N ASP A 499 104.77 -16.28 -45.82
CA ASP A 499 103.91 -17.32 -45.24
C ASP A 499 104.43 -17.74 -43.85
N ALA A 500 103.53 -17.94 -42.89
CA ALA A 500 103.81 -18.18 -41.48
C ALA A 500 104.75 -17.14 -40.82
N SER A 501 104.83 -15.92 -41.36
CA SER A 501 105.69 -14.86 -40.82
C SER A 501 105.03 -14.10 -39.67
N THR A 502 105.85 -13.56 -38.76
CA THR A 502 105.39 -12.75 -37.61
C THR A 502 106.13 -11.42 -37.58
N ALA A 503 105.41 -10.30 -37.67
CA ALA A 503 105.94 -8.95 -37.53
C ALA A 503 105.26 -8.23 -36.37
N THR A 504 105.99 -7.98 -35.29
CA THR A 504 105.47 -7.34 -34.07
C THR A 504 106.30 -6.11 -33.71
N GLY A 505 105.68 -4.93 -33.74
CA GLY A 505 106.32 -3.65 -33.49
C GLY A 505 106.01 -2.60 -34.55
N VAL A 506 106.17 -1.33 -34.21
CA VAL A 506 105.95 -0.25 -35.18
C VAL A 506 106.98 -0.34 -36.31
N ASN A 507 106.52 -0.39 -37.56
CA ASN A 507 107.33 -0.56 -38.76
C ASN A 507 108.19 -1.85 -38.78
N SER A 508 107.84 -2.90 -38.04
CA SER A 508 108.52 -4.19 -38.17
C SER A 508 108.19 -4.86 -39.50
N VAL A 509 109.13 -5.61 -40.07
CA VAL A 509 108.99 -6.22 -41.39
C VAL A 509 109.51 -7.66 -41.36
N ALA A 510 108.63 -8.63 -41.54
CA ALA A 510 108.93 -10.05 -41.70
C ALA A 510 108.55 -10.47 -43.14
N SER A 511 109.51 -10.46 -44.05
CA SER A 511 109.28 -10.69 -45.50
C SER A 511 109.56 -12.12 -45.96
N GLY A 512 110.30 -12.91 -45.18
CA GLY A 512 110.60 -14.30 -45.53
C GLY A 512 109.55 -15.29 -45.03
N THR A 513 109.50 -16.46 -45.65
CA THR A 513 108.68 -17.60 -45.17
C THR A 513 109.16 -18.03 -43.79
N SER A 514 108.25 -18.23 -42.84
CA SER A 514 108.53 -18.56 -41.44
C SER A 514 109.49 -17.56 -40.75
N SER A 515 109.53 -16.31 -41.22
CA SER A 515 110.39 -15.27 -40.64
C SER A 515 109.74 -14.57 -39.44
N THR A 516 110.55 -14.08 -38.50
CA THR A 516 110.07 -13.40 -37.28
C THR A 516 110.79 -12.08 -37.09
N ALA A 517 110.07 -10.97 -37.07
CA ALA A 517 110.59 -9.63 -36.79
C ALA A 517 109.89 -9.02 -35.57
N ILE A 518 110.61 -8.86 -34.45
CA ILE A 518 110.08 -8.34 -33.18
C ILE A 518 110.89 -7.12 -32.74
N GLY A 519 110.27 -5.93 -32.78
CA GLY A 519 110.89 -4.66 -32.38
C GLY A 519 110.58 -3.53 -33.36
N ASN A 520 110.72 -2.28 -32.90
CA ASN A 520 110.54 -1.10 -33.76
C ASN A 520 111.55 -1.13 -34.92
N GLY A 521 111.08 -1.18 -36.16
CA GLY A 521 111.93 -1.27 -37.36
C GLY A 521 112.76 -2.55 -37.49
N ALA A 522 112.46 -3.60 -36.71
CA ALA A 522 113.11 -4.92 -36.86
C ALA A 522 112.78 -5.51 -38.24
N ARG A 523 113.76 -6.12 -38.90
CA ARG A 523 113.61 -6.64 -40.27
C ARG A 523 114.18 -8.04 -40.44
N ALA A 524 113.29 -9.01 -40.67
CA ALA A 524 113.60 -10.39 -41.02
C ALA A 524 113.28 -10.60 -42.52
N ALA A 525 114.30 -10.49 -43.38
CA ALA A 525 114.10 -10.29 -44.82
C ALA A 525 114.12 -11.59 -45.65
N LYS A 526 114.51 -12.73 -45.06
CA LYS A 526 114.68 -14.01 -45.76
C LYS A 526 114.02 -15.16 -45.03
N ASP A 527 113.88 -16.30 -45.70
CA ASP A 527 113.22 -17.48 -45.14
C ASP A 527 113.90 -17.94 -43.84
N ALA A 528 113.08 -18.33 -42.87
CA ALA A 528 113.46 -18.74 -41.51
C ALA A 528 114.36 -17.73 -40.75
N SER A 529 114.42 -16.46 -41.19
CA SER A 529 115.20 -15.43 -40.51
C SER A 529 114.48 -14.87 -39.28
N VAL A 530 115.25 -14.55 -38.24
CA VAL A 530 114.73 -14.05 -36.96
C VAL A 530 115.45 -12.76 -36.59
N ALA A 531 114.73 -11.64 -36.56
CA ALA A 531 115.22 -10.34 -36.15
C ALA A 531 114.49 -9.89 -34.87
N THR A 532 115.18 -9.83 -33.74
CA THR A 532 114.60 -9.38 -32.47
C THR A 532 115.42 -8.23 -31.86
N GLY A 533 114.75 -7.14 -31.50
CA GLY A 533 115.36 -5.88 -31.08
C GLY A 533 115.07 -4.73 -32.05
N ALA A 534 115.01 -3.49 -31.54
CA ALA A 534 114.73 -2.35 -32.41
C ALA A 534 115.86 -2.14 -33.43
N GLY A 535 115.49 -2.00 -34.71
CA GLY A 535 116.40 -1.88 -35.83
C GLY A 535 117.25 -3.11 -36.14
N SER A 536 116.99 -4.28 -35.53
CA SER A 536 117.72 -5.52 -35.86
C SER A 536 117.41 -5.98 -37.28
N ARG A 537 118.38 -6.60 -37.95
CA ARG A 537 118.32 -6.94 -39.38
C ARG A 537 118.86 -8.36 -39.62
N ALA A 538 117.96 -9.32 -39.75
CA ALA A 538 118.29 -10.67 -40.21
C ALA A 538 118.05 -10.72 -41.73
N THR A 539 119.11 -10.56 -42.52
CA THR A 539 119.04 -10.45 -43.99
C THR A 539 119.61 -11.64 -44.74
N GLY A 540 120.28 -12.57 -44.06
CA GLY A 540 120.64 -13.87 -44.62
C GLY A 540 119.52 -14.91 -44.44
N ALA A 541 119.48 -15.95 -45.27
CA ALA A 541 118.55 -17.07 -45.07
C ALA A 541 118.89 -17.83 -43.78
N SER A 542 117.88 -18.23 -43.01
CA SER A 542 118.03 -18.88 -41.70
C SER A 542 118.94 -18.12 -40.71
N SER A 543 119.04 -16.79 -40.84
CA SER A 543 119.89 -15.96 -39.99
C SER A 543 119.17 -15.46 -38.74
N ILE A 544 119.90 -15.21 -37.66
CA ILE A 544 119.35 -14.76 -36.38
C ILE A 544 120.08 -13.47 -35.96
N ALA A 545 119.34 -12.35 -35.88
CA ALA A 545 119.83 -11.07 -35.38
C ALA A 545 119.08 -10.68 -34.10
N THR A 546 119.75 -10.75 -32.96
CA THR A 546 119.20 -10.52 -31.61
C THR A 546 119.94 -9.37 -30.94
N GLY A 547 119.26 -8.22 -30.74
CA GLY A 547 119.82 -7.02 -30.11
C GLY A 547 119.51 -5.73 -30.88
N TRP A 548 119.56 -4.57 -30.20
CA TRP A 548 119.35 -3.28 -30.85
C TRP A 548 120.36 -3.06 -31.97
N GLY A 549 119.89 -2.80 -33.19
CA GLY A 549 120.72 -2.58 -34.37
C GLY A 549 121.64 -3.74 -34.76
N SER A 550 121.40 -4.97 -34.27
CA SER A 550 122.18 -6.14 -34.70
C SER A 550 121.90 -6.48 -36.17
N GLN A 551 122.86 -7.12 -36.84
CA GLN A 551 122.78 -7.45 -38.25
C GLN A 551 123.36 -8.85 -38.52
N ALA A 552 122.52 -9.78 -38.93
CA ALA A 552 122.91 -11.11 -39.39
C ALA A 552 122.72 -11.16 -40.93
N ALA A 553 123.79 -10.85 -41.66
CA ALA A 553 123.76 -10.69 -43.12
C ALA A 553 124.15 -11.96 -43.88
N GLY A 554 124.97 -12.83 -43.30
CA GLY A 554 125.32 -14.11 -43.91
C GLY A 554 124.20 -15.15 -43.78
N ASP A 555 124.10 -16.09 -44.73
CA ASP A 555 123.20 -17.24 -44.57
C ASP A 555 123.65 -18.09 -43.38
N TYR A 556 122.69 -18.61 -42.59
CA TYR A 556 122.93 -19.35 -41.35
C TYR A 556 123.71 -18.57 -40.27
N SER A 557 123.83 -17.25 -40.43
CA SER A 557 124.61 -16.43 -39.48
C SER A 557 123.82 -16.07 -38.23
N ILE A 558 124.53 -15.86 -37.12
CA ILE A 558 123.95 -15.47 -35.83
C ILE A 558 124.67 -14.22 -35.32
N ALA A 559 123.95 -13.11 -35.19
CA ALA A 559 124.44 -11.87 -34.59
C ALA A 559 123.68 -11.61 -33.28
N THR A 560 124.30 -11.93 -32.14
CA THR A 560 123.70 -11.75 -30.82
C THR A 560 124.45 -10.68 -30.02
N GLY A 561 123.81 -9.53 -29.81
CA GLY A 561 124.35 -8.37 -29.11
C GLY A 561 123.96 -7.05 -29.77
N VAL A 562 123.95 -5.95 -28.99
CA VAL A 562 123.70 -4.61 -29.53
C VAL A 562 124.75 -4.29 -30.61
N ARG A 563 124.30 -3.95 -31.82
CA ARG A 563 125.16 -3.69 -33.00
C ARG A 563 126.10 -4.84 -33.39
N ALA A 564 125.83 -6.08 -32.99
CA ALA A 564 126.59 -7.24 -33.47
C ALA A 564 126.37 -7.44 -34.98
N LYS A 565 127.41 -7.82 -35.73
CA LYS A 565 127.38 -7.98 -37.19
C LYS A 565 127.94 -9.35 -37.61
N ALA A 566 127.09 -10.26 -38.06
CA ALA A 566 127.51 -11.55 -38.63
C ALA A 566 127.35 -11.50 -40.15
N GLU A 567 128.45 -11.25 -40.87
CA GLU A 567 128.48 -11.02 -42.32
C GLU A 567 128.90 -12.29 -43.09
N GLY A 568 129.73 -13.13 -42.46
CA GLY A 568 130.14 -14.41 -43.04
C GLY A 568 129.01 -15.45 -43.06
N LYS A 569 129.01 -16.32 -44.07
CA LYS A 569 128.11 -17.49 -44.10
C LYS A 569 128.43 -18.43 -42.93
N ASN A 570 127.40 -18.91 -42.23
CA ASN A 570 127.56 -19.80 -41.07
C ASN A 570 128.47 -19.20 -39.98
N SER A 571 128.44 -17.88 -39.81
CA SER A 571 129.25 -17.17 -38.83
C SER A 571 128.44 -16.75 -37.60
N VAL A 572 129.11 -16.55 -36.47
CA VAL A 572 128.51 -16.12 -35.21
C VAL A 572 129.25 -14.89 -34.69
N ALA A 573 128.57 -13.74 -34.63
CA ALA A 573 129.04 -12.57 -33.92
C ALA A 573 128.37 -12.53 -32.53
N LEU A 574 129.15 -12.76 -31.48
CA LEU A 574 128.64 -12.92 -30.12
C LEU A 574 129.15 -11.79 -29.21
N GLY A 575 128.22 -10.96 -28.72
CA GLY A 575 128.50 -9.79 -27.89
C GLY A 575 128.23 -8.45 -28.60
N ALA A 576 128.11 -7.37 -27.82
CA ALA A 576 127.86 -6.03 -28.36
C ALA A 576 129.02 -5.54 -29.25
N ASN A 577 128.70 -5.02 -30.43
CA ASN A 577 129.69 -4.60 -31.45
C ASN A 577 130.65 -5.72 -31.90
N SER A 578 130.30 -7.01 -31.73
CA SER A 578 131.08 -8.09 -32.32
C SER A 578 130.88 -8.15 -33.83
N GLN A 579 131.90 -8.52 -34.59
CA GLN A 579 131.80 -8.65 -36.04
C GLN A 579 132.47 -9.94 -36.54
N ALA A 580 131.70 -10.80 -37.19
CA ALA A 580 132.17 -12.04 -37.80
C ALA A 580 132.06 -11.91 -39.32
N LYS A 581 133.20 -11.71 -40.00
CA LYS A 581 133.25 -11.50 -41.46
C LYS A 581 133.48 -12.79 -42.22
N ASN A 582 134.21 -13.71 -41.63
CA ASN A 582 134.63 -14.91 -42.32
C ASN A 582 133.54 -15.99 -42.23
N ALA A 583 133.49 -16.84 -43.25
CA ALA A 583 132.62 -18.00 -43.19
C ALA A 583 133.09 -18.98 -42.11
N ASN A 584 132.16 -19.62 -41.40
CA ASN A 584 132.44 -20.58 -40.34
C ASN A 584 133.27 -20.01 -39.16
N GLU A 585 133.09 -18.73 -38.84
CA GLU A 585 133.79 -18.05 -37.74
C GLU A 585 132.86 -17.81 -36.55
N VAL A 586 133.36 -17.99 -35.32
CA VAL A 586 132.75 -17.41 -34.11
C VAL A 586 133.63 -16.25 -33.64
N ASN A 587 133.13 -15.02 -33.76
CA ASN A 587 133.84 -13.82 -33.35
C ASN A 587 133.24 -13.22 -32.07
N ILE A 588 134.08 -13.07 -31.04
CA ILE A 588 133.76 -12.44 -29.76
C ILE A 588 134.46 -11.08 -29.57
N GLY A 589 135.18 -10.58 -30.57
CA GLY A 589 135.90 -9.31 -30.53
C GLY A 589 134.96 -8.10 -30.45
N ILE A 590 135.51 -6.92 -30.17
CA ILE A 590 134.78 -5.66 -30.20
C ILE A 590 135.31 -4.87 -31.39
N TRP A 591 134.40 -4.47 -32.28
CA TRP A 591 134.72 -3.86 -33.56
C TRP A 591 134.09 -2.48 -33.68
N SER A 592 134.83 -1.58 -34.34
CA SER A 592 134.31 -0.33 -34.88
C SER A 592 134.53 -0.36 -36.39
N ASP A 593 133.44 -0.37 -37.15
CA ASP A 593 133.42 -0.56 -38.60
C ASP A 593 134.14 -1.82 -39.04
N ASP A 594 135.37 -1.70 -39.57
CA ASP A 594 136.17 -2.81 -40.08
C ASP A 594 137.44 -3.06 -39.25
N THR A 595 137.58 -2.37 -38.12
CA THR A 595 138.74 -2.48 -37.23
C THR A 595 138.34 -3.11 -35.91
N GLN A 596 139.04 -4.17 -35.51
CA GLN A 596 138.91 -4.71 -34.16
C GLN A 596 139.56 -3.74 -33.17
N THR A 597 138.76 -3.11 -32.32
CA THR A 597 139.23 -2.11 -31.34
C THR A 597 139.56 -2.73 -29.99
N ASP A 598 138.94 -3.87 -29.66
CA ASP A 598 139.18 -4.57 -28.40
C ASP A 598 138.82 -6.08 -28.51
N THR A 599 139.18 -6.85 -27.50
CA THR A 599 138.92 -8.29 -27.40
C THR A 599 138.05 -8.61 -26.19
N ARG A 600 137.45 -9.81 -26.19
CA ARG A 600 136.81 -10.36 -24.99
C ARG A 600 137.58 -11.55 -24.49
N THR A 601 137.69 -11.66 -23.17
CA THR A 601 138.18 -12.88 -22.53
C THR A 601 137.15 -13.99 -22.67
N LEU A 602 137.57 -15.14 -23.19
CA LEU A 602 136.80 -16.38 -23.10
C LEU A 602 137.21 -17.11 -21.82
N SER A 603 136.35 -17.08 -20.80
CA SER A 603 136.59 -17.68 -19.48
C SER A 603 135.72 -18.90 -19.23
N GLY A 604 136.13 -19.77 -18.29
CA GLY A 604 135.38 -20.98 -17.92
C GLY A 604 135.69 -22.21 -18.77
N LEU A 605 136.79 -22.19 -19.52
CA LEU A 605 137.26 -23.32 -20.33
C LEU A 605 137.93 -24.39 -19.46
N LYS A 606 137.45 -25.63 -19.56
CA LYS A 606 138.17 -26.82 -19.09
C LYS A 606 139.34 -27.14 -20.02
N ASP A 607 140.27 -27.97 -19.57
CA ASP A 607 141.35 -28.51 -20.39
C ASP A 607 140.80 -29.21 -21.63
N GLY A 608 141.28 -28.81 -22.81
CA GLY A 608 141.00 -29.48 -24.08
C GLY A 608 141.72 -30.82 -24.17
N VAL A 609 141.02 -31.86 -24.58
CA VAL A 609 141.49 -33.24 -24.75
C VAL A 609 141.69 -33.57 -26.23
N ASN A 610 140.82 -33.07 -27.10
CA ASN A 610 140.85 -33.34 -28.54
C ASN A 610 141.57 -32.23 -29.34
N PRO A 611 142.06 -32.50 -30.56
CA PRO A 611 142.79 -31.53 -31.38
C PRO A 611 142.01 -30.26 -31.77
N ASP A 612 140.68 -30.30 -31.72
CA ASP A 612 139.74 -29.24 -32.11
C ASP A 612 139.15 -28.48 -30.92
N GLU A 613 139.59 -28.79 -29.70
CA GLU A 613 139.17 -28.10 -28.48
C GLU A 613 140.07 -26.90 -28.17
N ALA A 614 139.50 -25.88 -27.52
CA ALA A 614 140.26 -24.69 -27.14
C ALA A 614 141.25 -25.01 -26.01
N VAL A 615 142.51 -24.60 -26.18
CA VAL A 615 143.54 -24.70 -25.14
C VAL A 615 143.34 -23.59 -24.12
N ASN A 616 143.18 -23.93 -22.85
CA ASN A 616 143.10 -22.92 -21.80
C ASN A 616 144.50 -22.45 -21.34
N LYS A 617 144.56 -21.36 -20.56
CA LYS A 617 145.83 -20.82 -20.07
C LYS A 617 146.60 -21.82 -19.19
N GLY A 618 145.91 -22.65 -18.40
CA GLY A 618 146.52 -23.66 -17.54
C GLY A 618 147.30 -24.70 -18.35
N GLN A 619 146.71 -25.25 -19.42
CA GLN A 619 147.38 -26.18 -20.32
C GLN A 619 148.58 -25.55 -21.02
N LEU A 620 148.48 -24.29 -21.45
CA LEU A 620 149.59 -23.56 -22.06
C LEU A 620 150.72 -23.29 -21.05
N ASP A 621 150.38 -22.91 -19.82
CA ASP A 621 151.35 -22.68 -18.75
C ASP A 621 152.08 -24.00 -18.38
N THR A 622 151.36 -25.12 -18.33
CA THR A 622 151.93 -26.46 -18.13
C THR A 622 152.85 -26.83 -19.30
N ALA A 623 152.39 -26.75 -20.54
CA ALA A 623 153.21 -27.05 -21.73
C ALA A 623 154.45 -26.15 -21.82
N LYS A 624 154.34 -24.86 -21.43
CA LYS A 624 155.47 -23.93 -21.34
C LYS A 624 156.46 -24.35 -20.25
N THR A 625 155.97 -24.77 -19.09
CA THR A 625 156.80 -25.27 -17.98
C THR A 625 157.54 -26.54 -18.39
N ASP A 626 156.84 -27.47 -19.06
CA ASP A 626 157.41 -28.70 -19.60
C ASP A 626 158.49 -28.40 -20.66
N ALA A 627 158.23 -27.47 -21.60
CA ALA A 627 159.19 -27.07 -22.63
C ALA A 627 160.43 -26.37 -22.05
N ILE A 628 160.27 -25.48 -21.05
CA ILE A 628 161.40 -24.83 -20.36
C ILE A 628 162.23 -25.87 -19.60
N THR A 629 161.58 -26.87 -18.99
CA THR A 629 162.27 -27.95 -18.28
C THR A 629 163.07 -28.82 -19.26
N ALA A 630 162.46 -29.20 -20.39
CA ALA A 630 163.11 -29.97 -21.45
C ALA A 630 164.27 -29.22 -22.13
N ALA A 631 164.26 -27.88 -22.18
CA ALA A 631 165.37 -27.08 -22.71
C ALA A 631 166.53 -26.87 -21.72
N LYS A 632 166.31 -27.15 -20.42
CA LYS A 632 167.33 -27.05 -19.36
C LYS A 632 168.09 -28.36 -19.11
N THR A 633 167.55 -29.47 -19.61
CA THR A 633 168.15 -30.82 -19.64
C THR A 633 168.71 -31.11 -21.01
#